data_AF-A0A4Y9FXG8-F1
#
_entry.id   AF-A0A4Y9FXG8-F1
#
_cell.length_a   1.000
_cell.length_b   1.000
_cell.length_c   1.000
_cell.angle_alpha   90.00
_cell.angle_beta   90.00
_cell.angle_gamma   90.00
#
_symmetry.space_group_name_H-M   'P 1'
#
loop_
_entity.id
_entity.type
_entity.pdbx_description
1 polymer ?
#
loop_
_entity_poly.entity_id
_entity_poly.type
_entity_poly.pdbx_seq_one_letter_code
_entity_poly.pdbx_strand_id
1 'polypeptide(L)'
;MTRILPVAGALAVAAYALVGVLSIVVWDPMAAVPGASHAEVVAGVEGSGESWTTGVVIPLALFAPGVIVAAVLSAVAVAGRLRWSTAAAWQLGLLVCGAPVYFAASFPMGMAVADAFLVSGGSHQPAPLALYGVSALAALVLVIGGVVALRGRPSPEPVAA
;
A
#
# COMPACT_ATOMS: atom_id res chain seq x y z
N MET A 1 -11.29 -17.27 -16.96
CA MET A 1 -10.58 -15.99 -16.72
C MET A 1 -11.11 -15.21 -15.50
N THR A 2 -12.39 -15.27 -15.16
CA THR A 2 -13.00 -14.46 -14.07
C THR A 2 -12.50 -14.75 -12.65
N ARG A 3 -12.04 -15.98 -12.36
CA ARG A 3 -11.53 -16.34 -11.02
C ARG A 3 -10.14 -15.80 -10.70
N ILE A 4 -9.37 -15.45 -11.71
CA ILE A 4 -7.97 -15.00 -11.59
C ILE A 4 -7.93 -13.56 -11.05
N LEU A 5 -8.97 -12.77 -11.33
CA LEU A 5 -8.97 -11.33 -11.10
C LEU A 5 -8.76 -10.91 -9.63
N PRO A 6 -9.50 -11.44 -8.63
CA PRO A 6 -9.29 -11.01 -7.26
C PRO A 6 -8.08 -11.66 -6.63
N VAL A 7 -7.65 -12.84 -7.09
CA VAL A 7 -6.40 -13.45 -6.64
C VAL A 7 -5.23 -12.57 -7.07
N ALA A 8 -5.22 -12.12 -8.34
CA ALA A 8 -4.26 -11.15 -8.83
C ALA A 8 -4.34 -9.83 -8.06
N GLY A 9 -5.55 -9.33 -7.77
CA GLY A 9 -5.75 -8.12 -6.97
C GLY A 9 -5.20 -8.23 -5.54
N ALA A 10 -5.42 -9.35 -4.86
CA ALA A 10 -4.86 -9.60 -3.54
C ALA A 10 -3.33 -9.73 -3.56
N LEU A 11 -2.78 -10.40 -4.58
CA LEU A 11 -1.34 -10.49 -4.77
C LEU A 11 -0.74 -9.10 -5.03
N ALA A 12 -1.42 -8.24 -5.79
CA ALA A 12 -0.98 -6.87 -6.01
C ALA A 12 -0.98 -6.05 -4.71
N VAL A 13 -2.02 -6.17 -3.87
CA VAL A 13 -2.06 -5.51 -2.55
C VAL A 13 -0.94 -6.02 -1.63
N ALA A 14 -0.71 -7.32 -1.60
CA ALA A 14 0.37 -7.92 -0.80
C ALA A 14 1.75 -7.48 -1.27
N ALA A 15 1.98 -7.46 -2.59
CA ALA A 15 3.22 -6.97 -3.18
C ALA A 15 3.45 -5.48 -2.89
N TYR A 16 2.41 -4.66 -3.02
CA TYR A 16 2.45 -3.23 -2.67
C TYR A 16 2.88 -3.04 -1.21
N ALA A 17 2.23 -3.76 -0.28
CA ALA A 17 2.54 -3.69 1.13
C ALA A 17 3.98 -4.13 1.44
N LEU A 18 4.43 -5.24 0.85
CA LEU A 18 5.79 -5.74 1.03
C LEU A 18 6.83 -4.72 0.53
N VAL A 19 6.65 -4.21 -0.69
CA VAL A 19 7.53 -3.18 -1.25
C VAL A 19 7.51 -1.92 -0.39
N GLY A 20 6.34 -1.50 0.10
CA GLY A 20 6.21 -0.36 1.01
C GLY A 20 7.00 -0.54 2.31
N VAL A 21 6.84 -1.68 2.98
CA VAL A 21 7.58 -1.97 4.23
C VAL A 21 9.08 -2.05 3.98
N LEU A 22 9.53 -2.75 2.93
CA LEU A 22 10.95 -2.83 2.59
C LEU A 22 11.55 -1.48 2.22
N SER A 23 10.79 -0.63 1.53
CA SER A 23 11.21 0.74 1.23
C SER A 23 11.47 1.49 2.53
N ILE A 24 10.55 1.46 3.48
CA ILE A 24 10.65 2.20 4.74
C ILE A 24 11.76 1.65 5.66
N VAL A 25 11.86 0.33 5.81
CA VAL A 25 12.71 -0.29 6.85
C VAL A 25 14.13 -0.61 6.37
N VAL A 26 14.31 -0.81 5.07
CA VAL A 26 15.58 -1.32 4.54
C VAL A 26 16.15 -0.36 3.51
N TRP A 27 15.43 -0.13 2.42
CA TRP A 27 16.02 0.54 1.29
C TRP A 27 16.22 2.05 1.52
N ASP A 28 15.30 2.72 2.23
CA ASP A 28 15.41 4.18 2.45
C ASP A 28 16.49 4.50 3.47
N PRO A 29 16.54 3.80 4.63
CA PRO A 29 17.61 4.02 5.60
C PRO A 29 19.00 3.74 5.02
N MET A 30 19.14 2.70 4.19
CA MET A 30 20.42 2.40 3.52
C MET A 30 20.78 3.44 2.44
N ALA A 31 19.80 4.02 1.76
CA ALA A 31 20.04 5.09 0.79
C ALA A 31 20.34 6.44 1.48
N ALA A 32 19.77 6.67 2.67
CA ALA A 32 19.99 7.86 3.48
C ALA A 32 21.41 7.93 4.07
N VAL A 33 22.02 6.78 4.37
CA VAL A 33 23.38 6.69 4.93
C VAL A 33 24.28 5.86 3.99
N PRO A 34 24.78 6.44 2.89
CA PRO A 34 25.58 5.71 1.91
C PRO A 34 26.86 5.13 2.55
N GLY A 35 27.09 3.83 2.31
CA GLY A 35 28.27 3.12 2.80
C GLY A 35 28.09 2.45 4.17
N ALA A 36 27.01 2.73 4.89
CA ALA A 36 26.67 1.99 6.10
C ALA A 36 25.94 0.68 5.76
N SER A 37 26.25 -0.37 6.52
CA SER A 37 25.45 -1.58 6.55
C SER A 37 24.13 -1.36 7.29
N HIS A 38 23.13 -2.20 7.02
CA HIS A 38 21.83 -2.11 7.70
C HIS A 38 21.98 -2.20 9.24
N ALA A 39 22.89 -3.04 9.73
CA ALA A 39 23.16 -3.19 11.17
C ALA A 39 23.76 -1.91 11.78
N GLU A 40 24.63 -1.20 11.08
CA GLU A 40 25.18 0.08 11.53
C GLU A 40 24.10 1.16 11.58
N VAL A 41 23.17 1.16 10.62
CA VAL A 41 22.03 2.08 10.62
C VAL A 41 21.11 1.81 11.82
N VAL A 42 20.77 0.55 12.08
CA VAL A 42 19.99 0.14 13.26
C VAL A 42 20.68 0.59 14.54
N ALA A 43 21.97 0.30 14.69
CA ALA A 43 22.75 0.66 15.87
C ALA A 43 22.87 2.18 16.05
N GLY A 44 22.97 2.94 14.96
CA GLY A 44 23.00 4.40 15.00
C GLY A 44 21.69 5.01 15.48
N VAL A 45 20.56 4.50 14.99
CA VAL A 45 19.22 4.92 15.46
C VAL A 45 19.00 4.57 16.93
N GLU A 46 19.33 3.35 17.34
CA GLU A 46 19.21 2.99 18.76
C GLU A 46 20.19 3.77 19.66
N GLY A 47 21.38 4.06 19.14
CA GLY A 47 22.41 4.85 19.82
C GLY A 47 22.04 6.32 20.00
N SER A 48 21.15 6.87 19.18
CA SER A 48 20.63 8.24 19.33
C SER A 48 19.43 8.34 20.29
N GLY A 49 18.99 7.22 20.88
CA GLY A 49 17.82 7.15 21.75
C GLY A 49 16.49 7.01 21.00
N GLU A 50 16.52 6.86 19.68
CA GLU A 50 15.35 6.59 18.86
C GLU A 50 15.02 5.09 18.80
N SER A 51 13.76 4.73 18.55
CA SER A 51 13.32 3.32 18.53
C SER A 51 13.22 2.78 17.11
N TRP A 52 14.21 1.96 16.72
CA TRP A 52 14.14 1.22 15.45
C TRP A 52 12.92 0.31 15.38
N THR A 53 12.61 -0.39 16.48
CA THR A 53 11.47 -1.31 16.56
C THR A 53 10.14 -0.61 16.30
N THR A 54 9.96 0.61 16.82
CA THR A 54 8.76 1.41 16.56
C THR A 54 8.64 1.74 15.06
N GLY A 55 9.75 2.10 14.42
CA GLY A 55 9.83 2.34 12.98
C GLY A 55 9.48 1.12 12.11
N VAL A 56 9.66 -0.10 12.63
CA VAL A 56 9.27 -1.35 11.95
C VAL A 56 7.81 -1.72 12.21
N VAL A 57 7.36 -1.60 13.46
CA VAL A 57 6.01 -2.03 13.87
C VAL A 57 4.92 -1.18 13.23
N ILE A 58 5.13 0.14 13.10
CA ILE A 58 4.12 1.05 12.55
C ILE A 58 3.77 0.70 11.09
N PRO A 59 4.73 0.59 10.15
CA PRO A 59 4.43 0.15 8.78
C PRO A 59 3.70 -1.18 8.72
N LEU A 60 4.15 -2.18 9.50
CA LEU A 60 3.50 -3.49 9.53
C LEU A 60 2.04 -3.38 10.01
N ALA A 61 1.79 -2.64 11.08
CA ALA A 61 0.46 -2.44 11.65
C ALA A 61 -0.49 -1.71 10.68
N LEU A 62 0.03 -0.77 9.89
CA LEU A 62 -0.78 0.00 8.93
C LEU A 62 -1.05 -0.77 7.62
N PHE A 63 -0.10 -1.57 7.14
CA PHE A 63 -0.27 -2.35 5.90
C PHE A 63 -1.02 -3.68 6.10
N ALA A 64 -0.84 -4.36 7.23
CA ALA A 64 -1.40 -5.69 7.46
C ALA A 64 -2.94 -5.77 7.29
N PRO A 65 -3.75 -4.81 7.81
CA PRO A 65 -5.21 -4.86 7.63
C PRO A 65 -5.62 -4.86 6.16
N GLY A 66 -4.96 -4.07 5.31
CA GLY A 66 -5.25 -4.03 3.88
C GLY A 66 -5.00 -5.38 3.19
N VAL A 67 -3.88 -6.02 3.52
CA VAL A 67 -3.55 -7.36 2.98
C VAL A 67 -4.56 -8.41 3.44
N ILE A 68 -4.93 -8.40 4.72
CA ILE A 68 -5.93 -9.32 5.29
C ILE A 68 -7.28 -9.14 4.59
N VAL A 69 -7.76 -7.90 4.46
CA VAL A 69 -9.03 -7.61 3.78
C VAL A 69 -8.98 -8.08 2.32
N ALA A 70 -7.89 -7.84 1.60
CA ALA A 70 -7.74 -8.29 0.22
C ALA A 70 -7.78 -9.82 0.08
N ALA A 71 -7.15 -10.54 1.01
CA ALA A 71 -7.18 -12.00 1.06
C ALA A 71 -8.59 -12.53 1.36
N VAL A 72 -9.29 -11.95 2.33
CA VAL A 72 -10.68 -12.31 2.67
C VAL A 72 -11.61 -12.08 1.48
N LEU A 73 -11.54 -10.91 0.84
CA LEU A 73 -12.35 -10.61 -0.35
C LEU A 73 -12.12 -11.63 -1.48
N SER A 74 -10.87 -12.06 -1.68
CA SER A 74 -10.53 -13.08 -2.67
C SER A 74 -11.11 -14.44 -2.30
N ALA A 75 -10.97 -14.87 -1.05
CA ALA A 75 -11.50 -16.14 -0.57
C ALA A 75 -13.04 -16.18 -0.72
N VAL A 76 -13.73 -15.11 -0.33
CA VAL A 76 -15.19 -15.01 -0.45
C VAL A 76 -15.63 -15.01 -1.92
N ALA A 77 -14.89 -14.34 -2.82
CA ALA A 77 -15.16 -14.37 -4.25
C ALA A 77 -14.94 -15.77 -4.86
N VAL A 78 -13.86 -16.46 -4.48
CA VAL A 78 -13.55 -17.84 -4.89
C VAL A 78 -14.61 -18.83 -4.40
N ALA A 79 -15.14 -18.63 -3.21
CA ALA A 79 -16.28 -19.38 -2.67
C ALA A 79 -17.62 -19.07 -3.38
N GLY A 80 -17.65 -18.16 -4.36
CA GLY A 80 -18.86 -17.78 -5.09
C GLY A 80 -19.83 -16.89 -4.30
N ARG A 81 -19.42 -16.37 -3.14
CA ARG A 81 -20.25 -15.56 -2.24
C ARG A 81 -20.16 -14.06 -2.52
N LEU A 82 -19.22 -13.64 -3.36
CA LEU A 82 -19.02 -12.25 -3.78
C LEU A 82 -18.73 -12.20 -5.28
N ARG A 83 -19.30 -11.20 -5.97
CA ARG A 83 -19.00 -10.99 -7.40
C ARG A 83 -17.53 -10.62 -7.56
N TRP A 84 -16.87 -11.27 -8.51
CA TRP A 84 -15.45 -11.06 -8.87
C TRP A 84 -15.12 -9.58 -9.11
N SER A 85 -15.99 -8.87 -9.82
CA SER A 85 -15.84 -7.43 -10.10
C SER A 85 -15.91 -6.57 -8.83
N THR A 86 -16.76 -6.95 -7.87
CA THR A 86 -16.90 -6.23 -6.60
C THR A 86 -15.66 -6.42 -5.74
N ALA A 87 -15.13 -7.65 -5.66
CA ALA A 87 -13.87 -7.92 -4.96
C ALA A 87 -12.70 -7.12 -5.57
N ALA A 88 -12.59 -7.11 -6.91
CA ALA A 88 -11.55 -6.35 -7.61
C ALA A 88 -11.67 -4.83 -7.36
N ALA A 89 -12.88 -4.27 -7.37
CA ALA A 89 -13.09 -2.85 -7.09
C ALA A 89 -12.66 -2.47 -5.67
N TRP A 90 -12.95 -3.30 -4.67
CA TRP A 90 -12.49 -3.09 -3.30
C TRP A 90 -10.97 -3.17 -3.18
N GLN A 91 -10.34 -4.13 -3.86
CA GLN A 91 -8.88 -4.27 -3.87
C GLN A 91 -8.19 -3.08 -4.56
N LEU A 92 -8.76 -2.55 -5.64
CA LEU A 92 -8.31 -1.29 -6.22
C LEU A 92 -8.43 -0.13 -5.22
N GLY A 93 -9.53 -0.06 -4.47
CA GLY A 93 -9.68 0.91 -3.38
C GLY A 93 -8.59 0.80 -2.31
N LEU A 94 -8.21 -0.43 -1.93
CA LEU A 94 -7.09 -0.65 -1.01
C LEU A 94 -5.75 -0.14 -1.58
N LEU A 95 -5.49 -0.34 -2.87
CA LEU A 95 -4.30 0.18 -3.54
C LEU A 95 -4.30 1.72 -3.60
N VAL A 96 -5.46 2.36 -3.79
CA VAL A 96 -5.60 3.83 -3.71
C VAL A 96 -5.23 4.32 -2.31
N CYS A 97 -5.77 3.67 -1.27
CA CYS A 97 -5.44 3.98 0.12
C CYS A 97 -3.98 3.64 0.48
N GLY A 98 -3.29 2.85 -0.33
CA GLY A 98 -1.88 2.50 -0.14
C GLY A 98 -0.96 3.71 -0.11
N ALA A 99 -1.25 4.77 -0.88
CA ALA A 99 -0.45 6.00 -0.91
C ALA A 99 -0.48 6.77 0.42
N PRO A 100 -1.65 7.17 0.96
CA PRO A 100 -1.69 7.86 2.26
C PRO A 100 -1.21 6.97 3.41
N VAL A 101 -1.45 5.66 3.35
CA VAL A 101 -0.90 4.70 4.32
C VAL A 101 0.62 4.68 4.27
N TYR A 102 1.21 4.58 3.08
CA TYR A 102 2.66 4.61 2.90
C TYR A 102 3.27 5.90 3.46
N PHE A 103 2.67 7.05 3.09
CA PHE A 103 3.08 8.36 3.57
C PHE A 103 3.10 8.39 5.11
N ALA A 104 1.97 8.10 5.76
CA ALA A 104 1.87 8.09 7.22
C ALA A 104 2.84 7.08 7.89
N ALA A 105 3.00 5.89 7.31
CA ALA A 105 3.88 4.85 7.81
C ALA A 105 5.37 5.21 7.73
N SER A 106 5.76 5.99 6.72
CA SER A 106 7.16 6.35 6.48
C SER A 106 7.69 7.42 7.44
N PHE A 107 6.82 8.27 8.00
CA PHE A 107 7.24 9.40 8.84
C PHE A 107 8.08 9.01 10.06
N PRO A 108 7.65 8.07 10.93
CA PRO A 108 8.38 7.80 12.16
C PRO A 108 9.80 7.29 11.89
N MET A 109 9.94 6.39 10.91
CA MET A 109 11.23 5.83 10.52
C MET A 109 12.12 6.88 9.83
N GLY A 110 11.55 7.70 8.95
CA GLY A 110 12.27 8.80 8.30
C GLY A 110 12.80 9.84 9.29
N MET A 111 12.00 10.21 10.29
CA MET A 111 12.41 11.12 11.36
C MET A 111 13.51 10.50 12.24
N ALA A 112 13.34 9.24 12.66
CA ALA A 112 14.35 8.56 13.48
C ALA A 112 15.72 8.48 12.80
N VAL A 113 15.75 8.19 11.48
CA VAL A 113 17.01 8.18 10.71
C VAL A 113 17.55 9.59 10.50
N ALA A 114 16.68 10.57 10.24
CA ALA A 114 17.07 11.97 10.09
C ALA A 114 17.74 12.51 11.36
N ASP A 115 17.16 12.23 12.53
CA ASP A 115 17.67 12.71 13.81
C ASP A 115 18.96 11.98 14.22
N ALA A 116 19.08 10.68 13.90
CA ALA A 116 20.27 9.89 14.20
C ALA A 116 21.49 10.26 13.34
N PHE A 117 21.29 10.56 12.05
CA PHE A 117 22.38 10.76 11.08
C PHE A 117 22.47 12.19 10.53
N LEU A 118 21.63 13.11 11.02
CA LEU A 118 21.54 14.50 10.55
C LEU A 118 21.28 14.60 9.03
N VAL A 119 20.48 13.69 8.51
CA VAL A 119 20.07 13.62 7.10
C VAL A 119 18.66 14.18 6.92
N SER A 120 18.23 14.35 5.67
CA SER A 120 16.85 14.76 5.40
C SER A 120 15.88 13.65 5.80
N GLY A 121 14.68 14.00 6.30
CA GLY A 121 13.62 13.00 6.57
C GLY A 121 12.83 12.59 5.32
N GLY A 122 13.22 13.07 4.14
CA GLY A 122 12.59 12.73 2.86
C GLY A 122 13.06 11.37 2.36
N SER A 123 12.43 10.88 1.29
CA SER A 123 12.90 9.63 0.66
C SER A 123 14.15 9.86 -0.17
N HIS A 124 15.07 8.90 -0.09
CA HIS A 124 16.36 8.92 -0.78
C HIS A 124 16.40 7.96 -1.99
N GLN A 125 15.26 7.46 -2.45
CA GLN A 125 15.17 6.41 -3.48
C GLN A 125 13.87 6.49 -4.30
N PRO A 126 13.78 5.79 -5.46
CA PRO A 126 12.62 5.92 -6.35
C PRO A 126 11.41 5.06 -5.99
N ALA A 127 11.52 4.08 -5.08
CA ALA A 127 10.43 3.15 -4.75
C ALA A 127 9.11 3.83 -4.33
N PRO A 128 9.10 4.92 -3.53
CA PRO A 128 7.86 5.63 -3.18
C PRO A 128 7.15 6.22 -4.41
N LEU A 129 7.90 6.73 -5.38
CA LEU A 129 7.33 7.26 -6.63
C LEU A 129 6.57 6.16 -7.38
N ALA A 130 7.13 4.95 -7.43
CA ALA A 130 6.47 3.81 -8.05
C ALA A 130 5.19 3.41 -7.29
N LEU A 131 5.22 3.39 -5.95
CA LEU A 131 4.05 3.10 -5.12
C LEU A 131 2.94 4.15 -5.33
N TYR A 132 3.28 5.44 -5.30
CA TYR A 132 2.33 6.51 -5.62
C TYR A 132 1.76 6.39 -7.04
N GLY A 133 2.59 6.02 -8.01
CA GLY A 133 2.16 5.73 -9.39
C GLY A 133 1.15 4.59 -9.46
N VAL A 134 1.38 3.49 -8.71
CA VAL A 134 0.44 2.36 -8.62
C VAL A 134 -0.89 2.80 -7.99
N SER A 135 -0.86 3.58 -6.90
CA SER A 135 -2.09 4.11 -6.29
C SER A 135 -2.85 5.05 -7.23
N ALA A 136 -2.14 5.91 -7.96
CA ALA A 136 -2.75 6.81 -8.94
C ALA A 136 -3.40 6.03 -10.11
N LEU A 137 -2.71 5.00 -10.62
CA LEU A 137 -3.26 4.12 -11.65
C LEU A 137 -4.47 3.35 -11.14
N ALA A 138 -4.43 2.85 -9.91
CA ALA A 138 -5.56 2.16 -9.28
C ALA A 138 -6.77 3.09 -9.16
N ALA A 139 -6.56 4.35 -8.78
CA ALA A 139 -7.60 5.37 -8.70
C ALA A 139 -8.22 5.63 -10.09
N LEU A 140 -7.38 5.77 -11.11
CA LEU A 140 -7.82 5.99 -12.48
C LEU A 140 -8.69 4.82 -12.99
N VAL A 141 -8.22 3.58 -12.80
CA VAL A 141 -8.96 2.38 -13.20
C VAL A 141 -10.29 2.27 -12.44
N LEU A 142 -10.30 2.57 -11.14
CA LEU A 142 -11.51 2.54 -10.32
C LEU A 142 -12.54 3.58 -10.79
N VAL A 143 -12.09 4.81 -11.07
CA VAL A 143 -12.96 5.90 -11.56
C VAL A 143 -13.52 5.57 -12.94
N ILE A 144 -12.68 5.16 -13.89
CA ILE A 144 -13.11 4.79 -15.25
C ILE A 144 -14.09 3.62 -15.19
N GLY A 145 -13.76 2.57 -14.43
CA GLY A 145 -14.62 1.40 -14.26
C GLY A 145 -15.98 1.76 -13.64
N GLY A 146 -15.98 2.65 -12.64
CA GLY A 146 -17.20 3.18 -12.04
C GLY A 146 -18.07 3.94 -13.03
N VAL A 147 -17.49 4.86 -13.81
CA VAL A 147 -18.21 5.63 -14.83
C VAL A 147 -18.82 4.72 -15.90
N VAL A 148 -18.07 3.73 -16.40
CA VAL A 148 -18.57 2.76 -17.38
C VAL A 148 -19.72 1.92 -16.80
N ALA A 149 -19.59 1.47 -15.55
CA ALA A 149 -20.64 0.70 -14.88
C ALA A 149 -21.93 1.49 -14.66
N LEU A 150 -21.84 2.80 -14.39
CA LEU A 150 -23.00 3.67 -14.25
C LEU A 150 -23.71 3.93 -15.57
N ARG A 151 -22.96 4.09 -16.66
CA ARG A 151 -23.53 4.32 -18.01
C ARG A 151 -24.25 3.11 -18.60
N GLY A 152 -23.89 1.90 -18.16
CA GLY A 152 -24.52 0.66 -18.62
C GLY A 152 -25.82 0.27 -17.89
N ARG A 153 -26.29 1.06 -16.91
CA ARG A 153 -27.54 0.77 -16.19
C ARG A 153 -28.75 1.20 -17.02
N PRO A 154 -29.72 0.29 -17.30
CA PRO A 154 -30.97 0.66 -17.97
C PRO A 154 -31.75 1.71 -17.16
N SER A 155 -32.38 2.67 -17.84
CA SER A 155 -33.28 3.62 -17.20
C SER A 155 -34.41 2.87 -16.46
N PRO A 156 -34.80 3.30 -15.25
CA PRO A 156 -35.96 2.71 -14.58
C PRO A 156 -37.20 2.85 -15.47
N GLU A 157 -37.92 1.75 -15.71
CA GLU A 157 -39.19 1.81 -16.43
C GLU A 157 -40.15 2.77 -15.69
N PRO A 158 -40.93 3.58 -16.42
CA PRO A 158 -41.92 4.45 -15.80
C PRO A 158 -42.89 3.58 -15.01
N VAL A 159 -43.00 3.83 -13.70
CA VAL A 159 -44.05 3.23 -12.88
C VAL A 159 -45.38 3.72 -13.45
N ALA A 160 -46.10 2.85 -14.15
CA ALA A 160 -47.45 3.12 -14.61
C ALA A 160 -48.33 3.35 -13.37
N ALA A 161 -48.91 4.55 -13.28
CA ALA A 161 -49.81 4.99 -12.23
C ALA A 161 -51.19 4.34 -12.35
#